data_AF-A0A9X4SH59-F1
#
_entry.id   AF-A0A9X4SH59-F1
#
_cell.length_a   1.000
_cell.length_b   1.000
_cell.length_c   1.000
_cell.angle_alpha   90.00
_cell.angle_beta   90.00
_cell.angle_gamma   90.00
#
_symmetry.space_group_name_H-M   'P 1'
#
loop_
_entity.id
_entity.type
_entity.pdbx_description
1 polymer ?
#
loop_
_entity_poly.entity_id
_entity_poly.type
_entity_poly.pdbx_seq_one_letter_code
_entity_poly.pdbx_strand_id
1 'polypeptide(L)'
;MYNVYAQQAAEFTPMGVPPGGYPEVYRRLMTVGLLGAIYRCMDDADVVNTAVEATLDDPAFYRMCRAIAVGMGGEVGYAREQLGSYVEQNPHDDNAKVAMAVSLMFAGDAEWKHWLDNVMATSTEQSAREAANGVLTFLSAMQQAH
;
A
#
# COMPACT_ATOMS: atom_id res chain seq x y z
N MET A 1 45.85 -33.54 12.49
CA MET A 1 44.53 -33.28 13.09
C MET A 1 44.31 -31.77 13.03
N TYR A 2 43.85 -31.28 11.88
CA TYR A 2 43.75 -29.83 11.60
C TYR A 2 42.40 -29.30 12.09
N ASN A 3 42.46 -28.12 12.69
CA ASN A 3 41.42 -27.48 13.48
C ASN A 3 40.25 -27.03 12.57
N VAL A 4 39.13 -27.76 12.62
CA VAL A 4 37.95 -27.58 11.75
C VAL A 4 37.18 -26.28 12.05
N TYR A 5 37.55 -25.57 13.12
CA TYR A 5 36.87 -24.34 13.55
C TYR A 5 37.50 -23.03 13.04
N ALA A 6 38.63 -23.10 12.32
CA ALA A 6 39.28 -21.89 11.78
C ALA A 6 38.89 -21.57 10.32
N GLN A 7 38.11 -22.44 9.66
CA GLN A 7 37.70 -22.28 8.26
C GLN A 7 36.26 -21.77 8.08
N GLN A 8 35.52 -21.53 9.17
CA GLN A 8 34.16 -21.01 9.13
C GLN A 8 34.06 -19.47 9.20
N ALA A 9 35.19 -18.77 9.19
CA ALA A 9 35.24 -17.31 9.29
C ALA A 9 35.48 -16.58 7.95
N ALA A 10 35.48 -17.30 6.82
CA ALA A 10 35.84 -16.74 5.52
C ALA A 10 34.92 -17.23 4.42
N GLU A 11 33.60 -17.05 4.58
CA GLU A 11 32.62 -17.05 3.48
C GLU A 11 31.27 -16.51 3.97
N PHE A 12 31.28 -15.33 4.61
CA PHE A 12 30.11 -14.44 4.51
C PHE A 12 30.25 -13.67 3.19
N THR A 13 30.20 -14.42 2.10
CA THR A 13 29.85 -13.88 0.79
C THR A 13 28.51 -13.18 1.00
N PRO A 14 28.35 -11.88 0.69
CA PRO A 14 27.04 -11.26 0.75
C PRO A 14 26.16 -12.10 -0.18
N MET A 15 25.26 -12.90 0.42
CA MET A 15 24.32 -13.73 -0.30
C MET A 15 23.67 -12.81 -1.31
N GLY A 16 24.03 -13.04 -2.58
CA GLY A 16 23.71 -12.15 -3.67
C GLY A 16 22.22 -11.83 -3.60
N VAL A 17 21.92 -10.54 -3.58
CA VAL A 17 20.57 -10.05 -3.83
C VAL A 17 20.05 -10.81 -5.06
N PRO A 18 19.00 -11.64 -4.93
CA PRO A 18 18.47 -12.35 -6.08
C PRO A 18 18.01 -11.30 -7.10
N PRO A 19 18.21 -11.52 -8.40
CA PRO A 19 17.72 -10.59 -9.39
C PRO A 19 16.18 -10.58 -9.34
N GLY A 20 15.62 -9.51 -8.76
CA GLY A 20 14.25 -9.07 -9.06
C GLY A 20 13.12 -9.37 -8.08
N GLY A 21 13.36 -9.57 -6.77
CA GLY A 21 12.24 -9.49 -5.81
C GLY A 21 12.48 -10.08 -4.42
N TYR A 22 11.58 -9.75 -3.49
CA TYR A 22 11.58 -10.29 -2.13
C TYR A 22 11.34 -11.82 -2.10
N PRO A 23 11.89 -12.55 -1.12
CA PRO A 23 11.63 -13.98 -0.92
C PRO A 23 10.13 -14.29 -0.90
N GLU A 24 9.75 -15.48 -1.36
CA GLU A 24 8.33 -15.86 -1.47
C GLU A 24 7.59 -15.78 -0.13
N VAL A 25 8.22 -16.21 0.96
CA VAL A 25 7.65 -16.10 2.31
C VAL A 25 7.30 -14.66 2.66
N TYR A 26 8.14 -13.71 2.25
CA TYR A 26 7.96 -12.30 2.53
C TYR A 26 6.84 -11.69 1.70
N ARG A 27 6.76 -12.04 0.41
CA ARG A 27 5.63 -11.67 -0.45
C ARG A 27 4.30 -12.24 0.07
N ARG A 28 4.31 -13.46 0.62
CA ARG A 28 3.12 -14.03 1.26
C ARG A 28 2.74 -13.28 2.53
N LEU A 29 3.71 -12.89 3.36
CA LEU A 29 3.46 -12.08 4.56
C LEU A 29 2.86 -10.72 4.21
N MET A 30 3.38 -10.04 3.19
CA MET A 30 2.78 -8.81 2.64
C MET A 30 1.30 -9.03 2.30
N THR A 31 1.00 -10.03 1.48
CA THR A 31 -0.38 -10.31 1.07
C THR A 31 -1.28 -10.66 2.26
N VAL A 32 -0.80 -11.46 3.21
CA VAL A 32 -1.57 -11.85 4.40
C VAL A 32 -1.86 -10.65 5.30
N GLY A 33 -0.89 -9.75 5.50
CA GLY A 33 -1.08 -8.52 6.27
C GLY A 33 -2.14 -7.61 5.67
N LEU A 34 -2.13 -7.44 4.34
CA LEU A 34 -3.15 -6.65 3.64
C LEU A 34 -4.54 -7.31 3.68
N LEU A 35 -4.63 -8.62 3.46
CA LEU A 35 -5.90 -9.35 3.56
C LEU A 35 -6.47 -9.31 4.97
N GLY A 36 -5.63 -9.44 6.00
CA GLY A 36 -6.05 -9.32 7.39
C GLY A 36 -6.71 -7.97 7.67
N ALA A 37 -6.15 -6.89 7.14
CA ALA A 37 -6.73 -5.55 7.26
C ALA A 37 -8.11 -5.45 6.56
N ILE A 38 -8.23 -6.00 5.35
CA ILE A 38 -9.51 -6.03 4.61
C ILE A 38 -10.58 -6.82 5.38
N TYR A 39 -10.21 -7.97 5.96
CA TYR A 39 -11.12 -8.83 6.72
C TYR A 39 -11.32 -8.41 8.19
N ARG A 40 -10.81 -7.24 8.59
CA ARG A 40 -10.95 -6.68 9.94
C ARG A 40 -10.27 -7.48 11.06
N CYS A 41 -9.26 -8.27 10.72
CA CYS A 41 -8.39 -8.93 11.70
C CYS A 41 -7.27 -7.96 12.15
N MET A 42 -7.66 -6.80 12.72
CA MET A 42 -6.78 -5.63 12.86
C MET A 42 -5.50 -5.91 13.66
N ASP A 43 -5.59 -6.59 14.81
CA ASP A 43 -4.44 -6.87 15.66
C ASP A 43 -3.36 -7.72 14.95
N ASP A 44 -3.78 -8.83 14.34
CA ASP A 44 -2.88 -9.72 13.60
C ASP A 44 -2.33 -9.04 12.34
N ALA A 45 -3.20 -8.30 11.63
CA ALA A 45 -2.82 -7.55 10.44
C ALA A 45 -1.77 -6.48 10.78
N ASP A 46 -1.95 -5.74 11.87
CA ASP A 46 -1.03 -4.69 12.29
C ASP A 46 0.33 -5.24 12.69
N VAL A 47 0.38 -6.38 13.38
CA VAL A 47 1.64 -7.07 13.70
C VAL A 47 2.39 -7.45 12.41
N VAL A 48 1.70 -8.11 11.48
CA VAL A 48 2.32 -8.56 10.22
C VAL A 48 2.76 -7.37 9.36
N ASN A 49 1.89 -6.37 9.21
CA ASN A 49 2.17 -5.19 8.40
C ASN A 49 3.34 -4.37 8.97
N THR A 50 3.38 -4.16 10.29
CA THR A 50 4.49 -3.46 10.95
C THR A 50 5.80 -4.22 10.78
N ALA A 51 5.77 -5.56 10.91
CA ALA A 51 6.95 -6.38 10.70
C ALA A 51 7.45 -6.33 9.25
N VAL A 52 6.54 -6.33 8.27
CA VAL A 52 6.90 -6.15 6.85
C VAL A 52 7.52 -4.77 6.64
N GLU A 53 6.86 -3.69 7.05
CA GLU A 53 7.37 -2.32 6.88
C GLU A 53 8.76 -2.10 7.47
N ALA A 54 9.06 -2.73 8.61
CA ALA A 54 10.36 -2.61 9.28
C ALA A 54 11.52 -3.27 8.52
N THR A 55 11.25 -4.13 7.55
CA THR A 55 12.28 -4.85 6.77
C THR A 55 12.34 -4.43 5.30
N LEU A 56 11.56 -3.42 4.89
CA LEU A 56 11.65 -2.83 3.56
C LEU A 56 12.71 -1.73 3.53
N ASP A 57 13.51 -1.70 2.46
CA ASP A 57 14.41 -0.56 2.21
C ASP A 57 13.63 0.74 1.99
N ASP A 58 12.51 0.64 1.26
CA ASP A 58 11.51 1.71 1.11
C ASP A 58 10.10 1.15 1.34
N PRO A 59 9.44 1.49 2.48
CA PRO A 59 8.10 1.03 2.79
C PRO A 59 6.99 1.89 2.17
N ALA A 60 7.29 2.98 1.46
CA ALA A 60 6.28 3.97 1.04
C ALA A 60 5.14 3.34 0.23
N PHE A 61 5.48 2.57 -0.81
CA PHE A 61 4.48 1.89 -1.63
C PHE A 61 3.66 0.88 -0.83
N TYR A 62 4.30 0.11 0.06
CA TYR A 62 3.60 -0.86 0.89
C TYR A 62 2.65 -0.20 1.90
N ARG A 63 3.06 0.93 2.50
CA ARG A 63 2.19 1.75 3.37
C ARG A 63 0.97 2.26 2.63
N MET A 64 1.12 2.66 1.36
CA MET A 64 -0.01 3.03 0.52
C MET A 64 -0.97 1.84 0.31
N CYS A 65 -0.45 0.65 -0.02
CA CYS A 65 -1.28 -0.56 -0.12
C CYS A 65 -1.99 -0.90 1.19
N ARG A 66 -1.29 -0.77 2.34
CA ARG A 66 -1.87 -0.99 3.67
C ARG A 66 -2.99 -0.01 3.96
N ALA A 67 -2.79 1.28 3.67
CA ALA A 67 -3.82 2.28 3.90
C ALA A 67 -5.09 2.03 3.08
N ILE A 68 -4.95 1.58 1.82
CA ILE A 68 -6.09 1.15 1.00
C ILE A 68 -6.78 -0.07 1.63
N ALA A 69 -6.01 -1.09 2.02
CA ALA A 69 -6.54 -2.31 2.63
C ALA A 69 -7.29 -2.03 3.95
N VAL A 70 -6.77 -1.13 4.78
CA VAL A 70 -7.42 -0.68 6.02
C VAL A 70 -8.68 0.14 5.73
N GLY A 71 -8.64 1.01 4.72
CA GLY A 71 -9.83 1.72 4.24
C GLY A 71 -10.94 0.79 3.74
N MET A 72 -10.58 -0.29 3.02
CA MET A 72 -11.50 -1.37 2.63
C MET A 72 -12.09 -2.10 3.85
N GLY A 73 -11.33 -2.24 4.93
CA GLY A 73 -11.82 -2.75 6.22
C GLY A 73 -12.84 -1.83 6.90
N GLY A 74 -12.90 -0.55 6.50
CA GLY A 74 -13.82 0.46 7.02
C GLY A 74 -13.17 1.48 7.97
N GLU A 75 -11.86 1.43 8.16
CA GLU A 75 -11.14 2.31 9.09
C GLU A 75 -10.62 3.57 8.39
N VAL A 76 -11.39 4.66 8.50
CA VAL A 76 -11.09 5.96 7.86
C VAL A 76 -9.82 6.60 8.44
N GLY A 77 -9.63 6.51 9.76
CA GLY A 77 -8.62 7.28 10.50
C GLY A 77 -7.20 6.98 10.03
N TYR A 78 -6.87 5.69 9.95
CA TYR A 78 -5.56 5.22 9.50
C TYR A 78 -5.26 5.64 8.05
N ALA A 79 -6.23 5.45 7.15
CA ALA A 79 -6.07 5.82 5.75
C ALA A 79 -5.83 7.33 5.60
N ARG A 80 -6.61 8.16 6.30
CA ARG A 80 -6.46 9.61 6.27
C ARG A 80 -5.12 10.07 6.81
N GLU A 81 -4.67 9.52 7.94
CA GLU A 81 -3.40 9.90 8.54
C GLU A 81 -2.21 9.54 7.65
N GLN A 82 -2.15 8.28 7.19
CA GLN A 82 -0.99 7.79 6.43
C GLN A 82 -0.94 8.34 5.00
N LEU A 83 -2.06 8.27 4.26
CA LEU A 83 -2.10 8.77 2.88
C LEU A 83 -2.14 10.29 2.85
N GLY A 84 -2.82 10.94 3.81
CA GLY A 84 -2.80 12.39 3.93
C GLY A 84 -1.38 12.91 4.14
N SER A 85 -0.66 12.37 5.12
CA SER A 85 0.75 12.74 5.36
C SER A 85 1.63 12.51 4.12
N TYR A 86 1.42 11.39 3.41
CA TYR A 86 2.18 11.10 2.19
C TYR A 86 1.88 12.10 1.07
N VAL A 87 0.61 12.43 0.83
CA VAL A 87 0.19 13.37 -0.22
C VAL A 87 0.66 14.79 0.11
N GLU A 88 0.66 15.19 1.39
CA GLU A 88 1.22 16.46 1.83
C GLU A 88 2.72 16.57 1.53
N GLN A 89 3.47 15.46 1.70
CA GLN A 89 4.90 15.39 1.40
C GLN A 89 5.17 15.27 -0.11
N ASN A 90 4.25 14.67 -0.86
CA ASN A 90 4.37 14.38 -2.29
C ASN A 90 3.17 14.94 -3.07
N PRO A 91 2.97 16.28 -3.10
CA PRO A 91 1.77 16.90 -3.66
C PRO A 91 1.63 16.71 -5.18
N HIS A 92 2.68 16.25 -5.86
CA HIS A 92 2.69 15.96 -7.29
C HIS A 92 2.37 14.50 -7.63
N ASP A 93 2.29 13.61 -6.62
CA ASP A 93 1.94 12.21 -6.82
C ASP A 93 0.42 12.07 -6.94
N ASP A 94 -0.08 12.20 -8.17
CA ASP A 94 -1.52 12.14 -8.43
C ASP A 94 -2.09 10.72 -8.24
N ASN A 95 -1.27 9.67 -8.36
CA ASN A 95 -1.71 8.30 -8.08
C ASN A 95 -1.97 8.11 -6.59
N ALA A 96 -1.15 8.70 -5.71
CA ALA A 96 -1.40 8.69 -4.28
C ALA A 96 -2.68 9.44 -3.88
N LYS A 97 -3.03 10.54 -4.59
CA LYS A 97 -4.32 11.22 -4.40
C LYS A 97 -5.50 10.32 -4.80
N VAL A 98 -5.37 9.55 -5.87
CA VAL A 98 -6.39 8.54 -6.25
C VAL A 98 -6.49 7.44 -5.19
N ALA A 99 -5.36 6.95 -4.67
CA ALA A 99 -5.36 5.97 -3.58
C ALA A 99 -6.03 6.50 -2.30
N MET A 100 -5.79 7.76 -1.95
CA MET A 100 -6.47 8.46 -0.85
C MET A 100 -7.97 8.52 -1.08
N ALA A 101 -8.41 8.93 -2.28
CA ALA A 101 -9.81 8.94 -2.64
C ALA A 101 -10.46 7.56 -2.49
N VAL A 102 -9.85 6.52 -3.05
CA VAL A 102 -10.38 5.14 -2.99
C VAL A 102 -10.49 4.66 -1.53
N SER A 103 -9.49 4.96 -0.71
CA SER A 103 -9.49 4.56 0.71
C SER A 103 -10.61 5.27 1.49
N LEU A 104 -10.75 6.58 1.31
CA LEU A 104 -11.83 7.37 1.92
C LEU A 104 -13.21 6.89 1.44
N MET A 105 -13.34 6.55 0.15
CA MET A 105 -14.58 6.03 -0.42
C MET A 105 -15.01 4.72 0.24
N PHE A 106 -14.09 3.76 0.38
CA PHE A 106 -14.41 2.49 1.05
C PHE A 106 -14.72 2.65 2.54
N ALA A 107 -14.07 3.62 3.17
CA ALA A 107 -14.31 3.94 4.56
C ALA A 107 -15.58 4.80 4.79
N GLY A 108 -16.28 5.19 3.70
CA GLY A 108 -17.56 5.92 3.76
C GLY A 108 -17.43 7.43 3.92
N ASP A 109 -16.24 8.00 3.71
CA ASP A 109 -15.96 9.42 3.91
C ASP A 109 -16.17 10.25 2.64
N ALA A 110 -17.15 11.16 2.66
CA ALA A 110 -17.58 11.94 1.50
C ALA A 110 -16.49 12.85 0.87
N GLU A 111 -15.38 13.12 1.57
CA GLU A 111 -14.27 13.89 1.01
C GLU A 111 -13.54 13.16 -0.14
N TRP A 112 -13.76 11.85 -0.31
CA TRP A 112 -13.15 11.07 -1.40
C TRP A 112 -13.35 11.73 -2.78
N LYS A 113 -14.50 12.36 -3.00
CA LYS A 113 -14.85 12.95 -4.30
C LYS A 113 -13.99 14.16 -4.64
N HIS A 114 -13.67 15.00 -3.64
CA HIS A 114 -12.82 16.17 -3.83
C HIS A 114 -11.45 15.79 -4.40
N TRP A 115 -10.88 14.69 -3.92
CA TRP A 115 -9.59 14.18 -4.38
C TRP A 115 -9.63 13.74 -5.84
N LEU A 116 -10.68 13.02 -6.27
CA LEU A 116 -10.82 12.64 -7.68
C LEU A 116 -11.07 13.84 -8.58
N ASP A 117 -11.91 14.78 -8.16
CA ASP A 117 -12.20 15.99 -8.93
C ASP A 117 -10.92 16.82 -9.13
N ASN A 118 -10.06 16.91 -8.11
CA ASN A 118 -8.75 17.55 -8.20
C ASN A 118 -7.84 16.86 -9.23
N VAL A 119 -7.66 15.54 -9.12
CA VAL A 119 -6.87 14.75 -10.09
C VAL A 119 -7.38 14.94 -11.50
N MET A 120 -8.70 14.89 -11.70
CA MET A 120 -9.32 15.06 -13.03
C MET A 120 -9.12 16.46 -13.61
N ALA A 121 -9.06 17.49 -12.76
CA ALA A 121 -8.90 18.88 -13.16
C ALA A 121 -7.44 19.26 -13.42
N THR A 122 -6.49 18.75 -12.63
CA THR A 122 -5.11 19.26 -12.62
C THR A 122 -4.06 18.27 -13.10
N SER A 123 -4.33 16.96 -13.08
CA SER A 123 -3.32 15.95 -13.36
C SER A 123 -2.91 15.94 -14.84
N THR A 124 -1.60 15.89 -15.07
CA THR A 124 -1.01 15.61 -16.39
C THR A 124 -0.64 14.12 -16.55
N GLU A 125 -0.78 13.32 -15.50
CA GLU A 125 -0.49 11.89 -15.53
C GLU A 125 -1.66 11.10 -16.09
N GLN A 126 -1.42 10.43 -17.22
CA GLN A 126 -2.45 9.62 -17.86
C GLN A 126 -2.91 8.47 -16.97
N SER A 127 -2.01 7.82 -16.23
CA SER A 127 -2.33 6.72 -15.32
C SER A 127 -3.28 7.16 -14.19
N ALA A 128 -3.01 8.32 -13.58
CA ALA A 128 -3.84 8.84 -12.49
C ALA A 128 -5.26 9.20 -13.00
N ARG A 129 -5.36 9.80 -14.20
CA ARG A 129 -6.65 10.12 -14.82
C ARG A 129 -7.44 8.88 -15.22
N GLU A 130 -6.78 7.85 -15.75
CA GLU A 130 -7.42 6.57 -16.07
C GLU A 130 -7.93 5.88 -14.81
N ALA A 131 -7.13 5.85 -13.74
CA ALA A 131 -7.54 5.30 -12.45
C ALA A 131 -8.74 6.06 -11.86
N ALA A 132 -8.70 7.40 -11.84
CA ALA A 132 -9.79 8.24 -11.36
C ALA A 132 -11.09 8.03 -12.17
N ASN A 133 -10.99 7.99 -13.50
CA ASN A 133 -12.13 7.68 -14.37
C ASN A 133 -12.67 6.26 -14.14
N GLY A 134 -11.79 5.29 -13.90
CA GLY A 134 -12.19 3.92 -13.57
C GLY A 134 -13.06 3.86 -12.31
N VAL A 135 -12.68 4.59 -11.27
CA VAL A 135 -13.47 4.71 -10.02
C VAL A 135 -14.84 5.35 -10.30
N LEU A 136 -14.88 6.47 -11.03
CA LEU A 136 -16.14 7.16 -11.35
C LEU A 136 -17.07 6.30 -12.22
N THR A 137 -16.52 5.55 -13.17
CA THR A 137 -17.25 4.63 -14.03
C THR A 137 -17.85 3.48 -13.22
N PHE A 138 -17.05 2.89 -12.33
CA PHE A 138 -17.50 1.84 -11.43
C PHE A 138 -18.69 2.29 -10.56
N LEU A 139 -18.58 3.49 -9.96
CA LEU A 139 -19.67 4.05 -9.15
C LEU A 139 -20.94 4.32 -9.96
N SER A 140 -20.80 4.84 -11.18
CA SER A 140 -21.93 5.06 -12.08
C SER A 140 -22.64 3.75 -12.42
N ALA A 141 -21.88 2.66 -12.64
CA ALA A 141 -22.43 1.34 -12.88
C ALA A 141 -23.16 0.77 -11.65
N MET A 142 -22.60 0.97 -10.44
CA MET A 142 -23.25 0.55 -9.19
C MET A 142 -24.58 1.25 -8.95
N GLN A 143 -24.67 2.54 -9.27
CA GLN A 143 -25.89 3.34 -9.15
C GLN A 143 -26.99 2.91 -10.13
N GLN A 144 -26.62 2.39 -11.30
CA GLN A 144 -27.58 1.89 -12.29
C GLN A 144 -28.11 0.48 -11.97
N ALA A 145 -27.40 -0.27 -11.12
CA ALA A 145 -27.76 -1.65 -10.74
C ALA A 145 -28.67 -1.73 -9.50
N HIS A 146 -28.87 -0.62 -8.79
CA HIS A 146 -29.76 -0.47 -7.63
C HIS A 146 -30.96 0.42 -7.98
#